data_AF-A0A956VJ67-F1
#
_entry.id   AF-A0A956VJ67-F1
#
_cell.length_a   1.000
_cell.length_b   1.000
_cell.length_c   1.000
_cell.angle_alpha   90.00
_cell.angle_beta   90.00
_cell.angle_gamma   90.00
#
_symmetry.space_group_name_H-M   'P 1'
#
loop_
_entity.id
_entity.type
_entity.pdbx_description
1 polymer ?
#
loop_
_entity_poly.entity_id
_entity_poly.type
_entity_poly.pdbx_seq_one_letter_code
_entity_poly.pdbx_strand_id
1 'polypeptide(L)'
;MNRLGARYNVPPLFLKAVMLSESGGNPNAVGDSGHSVGLFQLHDQGYGYQMGDSRYDPEINAERAVKGLAEAWHAGERASYSGEYAVRAAYDYSFNPGGGFAYQGDSVVRHYNMLLEHQGLPPLS
;
A
#
# COMPACT_ATOMS: atom_id res chain seq x y z
N MET A 1 -8.48 -6.50 -3.89
CA MET A 1 -8.27 -5.89 -2.55
C MET A 1 -9.21 -6.40 -1.46
N ASN A 2 -10.54 -6.42 -1.62
CA ASN A 2 -11.44 -6.90 -0.55
C ASN A 2 -11.10 -8.31 -0.03
N ARG A 3 -10.85 -9.26 -0.94
CA ARG A 3 -10.40 -10.63 -0.59
C ARG A 3 -9.10 -10.64 0.22
N LEU A 4 -8.12 -9.82 -0.18
CA LEU A 4 -6.81 -9.76 0.47
C LEU A 4 -6.89 -9.08 1.83
N GLY A 5 -7.64 -7.98 1.95
CA GLY A 5 -7.89 -7.32 3.24
C GLY A 5 -8.57 -8.26 4.23
N ALA A 6 -9.55 -9.05 3.78
CA ALA A 6 -10.18 -10.08 4.62
C ALA A 6 -9.20 -11.19 5.02
N ARG A 7 -8.37 -11.69 4.09
CA ARG A 7 -7.38 -12.74 4.35
C ARG A 7 -6.33 -12.31 5.38
N TYR A 8 -5.86 -11.08 5.29
CA TYR A 8 -4.78 -10.55 6.13
C TYR A 8 -5.27 -9.72 7.32
N ASN A 9 -6.58 -9.57 7.51
CA ASN A 9 -7.18 -8.71 8.54
C ASN A 9 -6.69 -7.25 8.47
N VAL A 10 -6.68 -6.68 7.26
CA VAL A 10 -6.27 -5.30 6.98
C VAL A 10 -7.41 -4.56 6.29
N PRO A 11 -7.69 -3.28 6.60
CA PRO A 11 -8.73 -2.52 5.91
C PRO A 11 -8.53 -2.54 4.39
N PRO A 12 -9.51 -3.02 3.59
CA PRO A 12 -9.37 -3.04 2.15
C PRO A 12 -9.17 -1.66 1.51
N LEU A 13 -9.65 -0.59 2.16
CA LEU A 13 -9.46 0.78 1.70
C LEU A 13 -8.00 1.24 1.84
N PHE A 14 -7.29 0.81 2.89
CA PHE A 14 -5.86 1.05 3.03
C PHE A 14 -5.10 0.47 1.84
N LEU A 15 -5.33 -0.80 1.55
CA LEU A 15 -4.65 -1.50 0.45
C LEU A 15 -4.93 -0.85 -0.91
N LYS A 16 -6.17 -0.42 -1.14
CA LYS A 16 -6.54 0.33 -2.36
C LYS A 16 -5.87 1.70 -2.42
N ALA A 17 -5.79 2.41 -1.31
CA ALA A 17 -5.15 3.72 -1.25
C ALA A 17 -3.66 3.64 -1.57
N VAL A 18 -2.95 2.63 -1.03
CA VAL A 18 -1.56 2.37 -1.38
C VAL A 18 -1.43 2.04 -2.87
N MET A 19 -2.23 1.12 -3.40
CA MET A 19 -2.23 0.78 -4.83
C MET A 19 -2.45 2.01 -5.74
N LEU A 20 -3.36 2.91 -5.36
CA LEU A 20 -3.61 4.15 -6.08
C LEU A 20 -2.42 5.10 -6.02
N SER A 21 -1.76 5.20 -4.86
CA SER A 21 -0.56 6.04 -4.71
C SER A 21 0.64 5.49 -5.49
N GLU A 22 0.78 4.17 -5.59
CA GLU A 22 1.90 3.52 -6.29
C GLU A 22 1.72 3.55 -7.82
N SER A 23 0.55 3.17 -8.33
CA SER A 23 0.35 2.93 -9.77
C SER A 23 -0.89 3.58 -10.37
N GLY A 24 -1.69 4.29 -9.56
CA GLY A 24 -3.04 4.69 -9.96
C GLY A 24 -3.97 3.50 -10.24
N GLY A 25 -3.61 2.29 -9.80
CA GLY A 25 -4.32 1.05 -10.11
C GLY A 25 -3.98 0.43 -11.47
N ASN A 26 -2.90 0.87 -12.13
CA ASN A 26 -2.45 0.30 -13.39
C ASN A 26 -1.59 -0.96 -13.15
N PRO A 27 -2.05 -2.17 -13.53
CA PRO A 27 -1.28 -3.40 -13.33
C PRO A 27 -0.04 -3.50 -14.23
N ASN A 28 0.05 -2.67 -15.27
CA ASN A 28 1.17 -2.63 -16.20
C ASN A 28 2.12 -1.45 -15.96
N ALA A 29 1.98 -0.75 -14.81
CA ALA A 29 2.84 0.39 -14.50
C ALA A 29 4.29 -0.04 -14.34
N VAL A 30 5.21 0.71 -14.95
CA VAL A 30 6.66 0.51 -14.85
C VAL A 30 7.30 1.82 -14.40
N GLY A 31 7.89 1.80 -13.22
CA GLY A 31 8.54 2.92 -12.56
C GLY A 31 10.05 2.69 -12.39
N ASP A 32 10.73 3.67 -11.78
CA ASP A 32 12.15 3.59 -11.42
C ASP A 32 13.05 3.09 -12.55
N SER A 33 12.90 3.66 -13.75
CA SER A 33 13.65 3.26 -14.96
C SER A 33 13.57 1.77 -15.31
N GLY A 34 12.47 1.10 -14.94
CA GLY A 34 12.26 -0.34 -15.19
C GLY A 34 12.38 -1.23 -13.96
N HIS A 35 12.79 -0.68 -12.81
CA HIS A 35 13.05 -1.47 -11.62
C HIS A 35 11.81 -1.76 -10.77
N SER A 36 10.74 -0.95 -10.89
CA SER A 36 9.49 -1.12 -10.15
C SER A 36 8.33 -1.45 -11.08
N VAL A 37 7.50 -2.43 -10.70
CA VAL A 37 6.49 -3.01 -11.60
C VAL A 37 5.15 -3.22 -10.90
N GLY A 38 4.07 -2.97 -11.65
CA GLY A 38 2.72 -3.42 -11.35
C GLY A 38 1.96 -2.58 -10.35
N LEU A 39 0.87 -3.15 -9.83
CA LEU A 39 -0.12 -2.46 -8.99
C LEU A 39 0.49 -1.75 -7.77
N PHE A 40 1.52 -2.34 -7.18
CA PHE A 40 2.23 -1.82 -6.02
C PHE A 40 3.68 -1.46 -6.33
N GLN A 41 4.06 -1.24 -7.60
CA GLN A 41 5.41 -0.78 -7.96
C GLN A 41 6.55 -1.53 -7.24
N LEU A 42 6.52 -2.87 -7.27
CA LEU A 42 7.46 -3.67 -6.49
C LEU A 42 8.87 -3.58 -7.09
N HIS A 43 9.75 -2.84 -6.43
CA HIS A 43 11.16 -2.68 -6.83
C HIS A 43 11.93 -4.01 -6.74
N ASP A 44 12.80 -4.30 -7.72
CA ASP A 44 13.57 -5.56 -7.80
C ASP A 44 14.64 -5.72 -6.72
N GLN A 45 15.03 -4.64 -6.06
CA GLN A 45 15.85 -4.65 -4.83
C GLN A 45 15.02 -4.62 -3.52
N GLY A 46 13.69 -4.50 -3.63
CA GLY A 46 12.77 -4.45 -2.51
C GLY A 46 11.84 -5.66 -2.48
N TYR A 47 10.53 -5.43 -2.32
CA TYR A 47 9.55 -6.51 -2.31
C TYR A 47 9.53 -7.34 -3.61
N GLY A 48 9.98 -6.78 -4.72
CA GLY A 48 10.12 -7.44 -6.01
C GLY A 48 11.33 -8.36 -6.14
N TYR A 49 12.23 -8.38 -5.16
CA TYR A 49 13.45 -9.20 -5.21
C TYR A 49 13.11 -10.69 -5.40
N GLN A 50 13.85 -11.33 -6.32
CA GLN A 50 13.71 -12.73 -6.74
C GLN A 50 12.37 -13.13 -7.40
N MET A 51 11.47 -12.19 -7.68
CA MET A 51 10.20 -12.51 -8.33
C MET A 51 10.32 -12.67 -9.85
N GLY A 52 11.34 -12.08 -10.47
CA GLY A 52 11.48 -12.01 -11.93
C GLY A 52 10.24 -11.37 -12.58
N ASP A 53 9.75 -12.00 -13.65
CA ASP A 53 8.57 -11.53 -14.38
C ASP A 53 7.24 -11.77 -13.65
N SER A 54 7.25 -12.55 -12.55
CA SER A 54 6.05 -12.76 -11.74
C SER A 54 5.52 -11.45 -11.12
N ARG A 55 6.31 -10.36 -11.12
CA ARG A 55 5.87 -9.03 -10.68
C ARG A 55 4.84 -8.38 -11.60
N TYR A 56 4.78 -8.81 -12.86
CA TYR A 56 3.79 -8.34 -13.84
C TYR A 56 2.44 -9.03 -13.66
N ASP A 57 2.38 -10.18 -12.98
CA ASP A 57 1.11 -10.80 -12.62
C ASP A 57 0.45 -9.96 -11.51
N PRO A 58 -0.75 -9.39 -11.73
CA PRO A 58 -1.36 -8.47 -10.79
C PRO A 58 -1.77 -9.15 -9.47
N GLU A 59 -2.07 -10.45 -9.48
CA GLU A 59 -2.42 -11.18 -8.27
C GLU A 59 -1.19 -11.45 -7.41
N ILE A 60 -0.09 -11.91 -8.03
CA ILE A 60 1.18 -12.16 -7.35
C ILE A 60 1.77 -10.84 -6.82
N ASN A 61 1.73 -9.78 -7.63
CA ASN A 61 2.15 -8.43 -7.24
C ASN A 61 1.39 -7.96 -5.99
N ALA A 62 0.05 -8.06 -6.02
CA ALA A 62 -0.79 -7.67 -4.90
C ALA A 62 -0.55 -8.54 -3.66
N GLU A 63 -0.49 -9.87 -3.78
CA GLU A 63 -0.28 -10.76 -2.63
C GLU A 63 1.06 -10.46 -1.93
N ARG A 64 2.13 -10.23 -2.71
CA ARG A 64 3.45 -9.88 -2.18
C ARG A 64 3.42 -8.57 -1.41
N ALA A 65 2.82 -7.53 -2.00
CA ALA A 65 2.69 -6.21 -1.38
C ALA A 65 1.87 -6.25 -0.09
N VAL A 66 0.69 -6.88 -0.16
CA VAL A 66 -0.25 -6.93 0.97
C VAL A 66 0.34 -7.67 2.16
N LYS A 67 1.18 -8.70 1.94
CA LYS A 67 1.87 -9.38 3.05
C LYS A 67 2.73 -8.41 3.87
N GLY A 68 3.48 -7.51 3.22
CA GLY A 68 4.29 -6.49 3.89
C GLY A 68 3.44 -5.39 4.56
N LEU A 69 2.42 -4.91 3.84
CA LEU A 69 1.49 -3.91 4.37
C LEU A 69 0.69 -4.42 5.57
N ALA A 70 0.38 -5.72 5.63
CA ALA A 70 -0.29 -6.33 6.77
C ALA A 70 0.61 -6.37 8.01
N GLU A 71 1.87 -6.74 7.85
CA GLU A 71 2.85 -6.69 8.94
C GLU A 71 2.94 -5.27 9.53
N ALA A 72 3.02 -4.27 8.65
CA ALA A 72 3.09 -2.86 9.00
C ALA A 72 1.82 -2.36 9.70
N TRP A 73 0.65 -2.71 9.15
CA TRP A 73 -0.64 -2.34 9.74
C TRP A 73 -0.78 -2.88 11.15
N HIS A 74 -0.50 -4.18 11.36
CA HIS A 74 -0.56 -4.79 12.67
C HIS A 74 0.49 -4.25 13.64
N ALA A 75 1.66 -3.81 13.14
CA ALA A 75 2.63 -3.11 13.97
C ALA A 75 2.07 -1.78 14.48
N GLY A 76 1.37 -1.02 13.63
CA GLY A 76 0.65 0.18 14.02
C GLY A 76 -0.46 -0.09 15.05
N GLU A 77 -1.26 -1.14 14.85
CA GLU A 77 -2.30 -1.54 15.81
C GLU A 77 -1.71 -1.86 17.19
N ARG A 78 -0.62 -2.63 17.25
CA ARG A 78 0.10 -2.93 18.51
C ARG A 78 0.66 -1.67 19.19
N ALA A 79 1.03 -0.68 18.40
CA ALA A 79 1.49 0.62 18.88
C ALA A 79 0.34 1.60 19.19
N SER A 80 -0.92 1.16 19.10
CA SER A 80 -2.12 1.99 19.28
C SER A 80 -2.21 3.19 18.33
N TYR A 81 -1.63 3.06 17.14
CA TYR A 81 -1.74 4.08 16.10
C TYR A 81 -3.16 4.09 15.54
N SER A 82 -3.67 5.27 15.22
CA SER A 82 -5.02 5.43 14.66
C SER A 82 -5.07 6.59 13.66
N GLY A 83 -6.22 6.73 13.00
CA GLY A 83 -6.51 7.86 12.10
C GLY A 83 -5.52 7.96 10.94
N GLU A 84 -5.20 9.18 10.55
CA GLU A 84 -4.23 9.41 9.47
C GLU A 84 -2.82 8.90 9.84
N TYR A 85 -2.45 8.99 11.12
CA TYR A 85 -1.14 8.57 11.59
C TYR A 85 -0.92 7.06 11.39
N ALA A 86 -1.93 6.22 11.64
CA ALA A 86 -1.85 4.78 11.36
C ALA A 86 -1.60 4.49 9.88
N VAL A 87 -2.27 5.20 8.98
CA VAL A 87 -2.12 5.03 7.53
C VAL A 87 -0.72 5.42 7.08
N ARG A 88 -0.23 6.59 7.53
CA ARG A 88 1.13 7.04 7.18
C ARG A 88 2.18 6.09 7.76
N ALA A 89 2.00 5.60 9.00
CA ALA A 89 2.93 4.69 9.66
C ALA A 89 3.02 3.32 9.00
N ALA A 90 1.89 2.74 8.65
CA ALA A 90 1.87 1.46 7.97
C ALA A 90 2.52 1.55 6.57
N TYR A 91 2.29 2.66 5.86
CA TYR A 91 2.95 2.88 4.58
C TYR A 91 4.46 3.12 4.72
N ASP A 92 4.89 4.02 5.62
CA ASP A 92 6.30 4.33 5.88
C ASP A 92 7.07 3.07 6.29
N TYR A 93 6.54 2.28 7.22
CA TYR A 93 7.17 1.04 7.68
C TYR A 93 7.45 0.05 6.54
N SER A 94 6.55 -0.04 5.55
CA SER A 94 6.61 -1.08 4.52
C SER A 94 7.23 -0.59 3.21
N PHE A 95 6.72 0.49 2.64
CA PHE A 95 7.04 0.95 1.28
C PHE A 95 8.02 2.12 1.25
N ASN A 96 8.22 2.80 2.38
CA ASN A 96 9.10 3.97 2.44
C ASN A 96 9.86 4.07 3.77
N PRO A 97 10.61 3.03 4.19
CA PRO A 97 11.21 2.99 5.51
C PRO A 97 12.24 4.13 5.68
N GLY A 98 12.03 4.96 6.69
CA GLY A 98 12.87 6.14 6.95
C GLY A 98 12.47 7.38 6.14
N GLY A 99 11.37 7.31 5.38
CA GLY A 99 10.77 8.44 4.66
C GLY A 99 10.05 9.44 5.56
N GLY A 100 9.92 9.15 6.86
CA GLY A 100 9.56 10.11 7.90
C GLY A 100 8.15 10.68 7.75
N PHE A 101 7.19 9.90 7.24
CA PHE A 101 5.82 10.37 6.99
C PHE A 101 5.70 11.52 5.96
N ALA A 102 6.61 11.59 4.99
CA ALA A 102 6.64 12.64 3.97
C ALA A 102 5.51 12.56 2.92
N TYR A 103 5.62 13.33 1.83
CA TYR A 103 4.65 13.51 0.73
C TYR A 103 3.95 12.22 0.24
N GLN A 104 4.65 11.07 0.22
CA GLN A 104 4.06 9.80 -0.19
C GLN A 104 3.04 9.27 0.83
N GLY A 105 3.27 9.43 2.13
CA GLY A 105 2.30 9.11 3.17
C GLY A 105 1.04 9.98 3.06
N ASP A 106 1.20 11.27 2.79
CA ASP A 106 0.08 12.18 2.52
C ASP A 106 -0.71 11.78 1.27
N SER A 107 -0.04 11.26 0.24
CA SER A 107 -0.69 10.73 -0.94
C SER A 107 -1.60 9.55 -0.60
N VAL A 108 -1.13 8.62 0.24
CA VAL A 108 -1.93 7.47 0.68
C VAL A 108 -3.14 7.93 1.51
N VAL A 109 -2.95 8.88 2.44
CA VAL A 109 -4.06 9.45 3.24
C VAL A 109 -5.09 10.13 2.33
N ARG A 110 -4.68 10.92 1.34
CA ARG A 110 -5.60 11.53 0.37
C ARG A 110 -6.42 10.47 -0.36
N HIS A 111 -5.78 9.43 -0.90
CA HIS A 111 -6.49 8.35 -1.57
C HIS A 111 -7.43 7.58 -0.63
N TYR A 112 -7.04 7.40 0.63
CA TYR A 112 -7.90 6.78 1.63
C TYR A 112 -9.15 7.63 1.88
N ASN A 113 -8.98 8.94 2.10
CA ASN A 113 -10.11 9.84 2.36
C ASN A 113 -11.06 9.97 1.16
N MET A 114 -10.54 9.99 -0.08
CA MET A 114 -11.39 9.91 -1.28
C MET A 114 -12.21 8.61 -1.33
N LEU A 115 -11.61 7.48 -0.93
CA LEU A 115 -12.30 6.20 -0.89
C LEU A 115 -13.37 6.14 0.23
N LEU A 116 -13.12 6.78 1.39
CA LEU A 116 -14.11 6.93 2.46
C LEU A 116 -15.29 7.79 2.00
N GLU A 117 -15.01 8.93 1.37
CA GLU A 117 -16.03 9.83 0.83
C GLU A 117 -16.93 9.12 -0.19
N HIS A 118 -16.35 8.34 -1.11
CA HIS A 118 -17.12 7.51 -2.05
C HIS A 118 -18.02 6.46 -1.37
N GLN A 119 -17.77 6.12 -0.10
CA GLN A 119 -18.61 5.24 0.71
C GLN A 119 -19.54 6.00 1.66
N GLY A 120 -19.57 7.34 1.60
CA GLY A 120 -20.36 8.17 2.51
C GLY A 120 -19.82 8.19 3.95
N LEU A 121 -18.54 7.88 4.14
CA LEU A 121 -17.86 7.85 5.44
C LEU A 121 -17.07 9.16 5.68
N PRO A 122 -16.91 9.59 6.94
CA PRO A 122 -16.09 10.76 7.25
C PRO A 122 -14.61 10.48 6.93
N PRO A 123 -13.82 11.54 6.63
CA PRO A 123 -12.37 11.38 6.47
C PRO A 123 -11.72 10.94 7.78
N LEU A 124 -10.51 10.40 7.66
CA LEU A 124 -9.64 10.14 8.81
C LEU A 124 -9.33 11.44 9.57
N SER A 125 -9.21 11.32 10.89
CA SER A 125 -8.77 12.38 11.81
C SER A 125 -7.31 12.23 12.20
#